data_AF-A0A829QE56-F1
#
_entry.id   AF-A0A829QE56-F1
#
_cell.length_a   1.000
_cell.length_b   1.000
_cell.length_c   1.000
_cell.angle_alpha   90.00
_cell.angle_beta   90.00
_cell.angle_gamma   90.00
#
_symmetry.space_group_name_H-M   'P 1'
#
loop_
_entity.id
_entity.type
_entity.pdbx_description
1 polymer ?
#
loop_
_entity_poly.entity_id
_entity_poly.type
_entity_poly.pdbx_seq_one_letter_code
_entity_poly.pdbx_strand_id
1 'polypeptide(L)' 'MPKFSDRQLTVDEKKDIIAYVRASSETPDPGGYGLGGFGPTSEGMAMWIIGIVAAIAAALWIGARA' A
#
# COMPACT_ATOMS: atom_id res chain seq x y z
N MET A 1 15.06 -7.59 -15.71
CA MET A 1 15.66 -6.25 -15.48
C MET A 1 16.99 -6.15 -16.21
N PRO A 2 17.38 -4.95 -16.69
CA PRO A 2 18.70 -4.71 -17.27
C PRO A 2 19.80 -4.85 -16.20
N LYS A 3 21.01 -5.25 -16.61
CA LYS A 3 22.18 -5.27 -15.72
C LYS A 3 22.84 -3.89 -15.75
N PHE A 4 22.87 -3.20 -14.61
CA PHE A 4 23.53 -1.90 -14.49
C PHE A 4 25.05 -2.08 -14.27
N SER A 5 25.84 -1.79 -15.31
CA SER A 5 27.30 -1.84 -15.25
C SER A 5 27.89 -0.65 -14.47
N ASP A 6 29.15 -0.76 -14.05
CA ASP A 6 29.86 0.31 -13.33
C ASP A 6 30.10 1.58 -14.18
N ARG A 7 29.87 1.51 -15.50
CA ARG A 7 29.85 2.66 -16.40
C ARG A 7 28.53 3.42 -16.41
N GLN A 8 27.45 2.80 -15.92
CA GLN A 8 26.11 3.40 -15.88
C GLN A 8 25.74 3.86 -14.47
N LEU A 9 26.12 3.07 -13.46
CA LEU A 9 25.97 3.41 -12.06
C LEU A 9 27.28 3.03 -11.36
N THR A 10 27.91 4.00 -10.71
CA THR A 10 29.07 3.77 -9.86
C THR A 10 28.70 2.87 -8.69
N VAL A 11 29.72 2.30 -8.04
CA VAL A 11 29.52 1.43 -6.87
C VAL A 11 28.83 2.18 -5.73
N ASP A 12 29.11 3.47 -5.54
CA ASP A 12 28.50 4.27 -4.48
C ASP A 12 27.04 4.60 -4.80
N GLU A 13 26.70 4.97 -6.04
CA GLU A 13 25.31 5.16 -6.45
C GLU A 13 24.47 3.87 -6.28
N LYS A 14 25.08 2.70 -6.53
CA LYS A 14 24.41 1.42 -6.28
C LYS A 14 24.14 1.20 -4.78
N LYS A 15 25.09 1.54 -3.91
CA LYS A 15 24.89 1.46 -2.45
C LYS A 15 23.79 2.39 -2.00
N ASP A 16 23.74 3.61 -2.53
CA ASP A 16 22.71 4.59 -2.19
C ASP A 16 21.31 4.14 -2.61
N ILE A 17 21.17 3.58 -3.82
CA ILE A 17 19.90 2.98 -4.27
C ILE A 17 19.48 1.83 -3.35
N ILE A 18 20.41 0.95 -2.97
CA ILE A 18 20.11 -0.15 -2.05
C ILE A 18 19.68 0.39 -0.67
N ALA A 19 20.36 1.41 -0.17
CA ALA A 19 20.04 2.05 1.11
C ALA A 19 18.64 2.68 1.06
N TYR A 20 18.32 3.39 -0.03
CA TYR A 20 16.99 3.96 -0.26
C TYR A 20 15.91 2.87 -0.31
N VAL A 21 16.10 1.82 -1.11
CA VAL A 21 15.10 0.73 -1.23
C VAL A 21 14.86 0.06 0.12
N ARG A 22 15.91 -0.21 0.90
CA ARG A 22 15.78 -0.76 2.26
C ARG A 22 14.98 0.18 3.15
N ALA A 23 15.40 1.44 3.23
CA ALA A 23 14.74 2.45 4.05
C ALA A 23 13.26 2.58 3.67
N SER A 24 12.93 2.69 2.38
CA SER A 24 11.56 2.79 1.91
C SER A 24 10.73 1.53 2.18
N SER A 25 11.33 0.34 2.14
CA SER A 25 10.63 -0.91 2.43
C SER A 25 10.39 -1.17 3.92
N GLU A 26 11.25 -0.64 4.79
CA GLU A 26 11.20 -0.83 6.23
C GLU A 26 10.47 0.32 6.95
N THR A 27 10.34 1.48 6.31
CA THR A 27 9.65 2.64 6.87
C THR A 27 8.15 2.35 6.96
N PRO A 28 7.53 2.46 8.16
CA PRO A 28 6.09 2.31 8.31
C PRO A 28 5.30 3.41 7.58
N ASP A 29 4.14 3.04 7.05
CA ASP A 29 3.22 3.99 6.41
C ASP A 29 2.65 4.97 7.45
N PRO A 30 2.80 6.30 7.26
CA PRO A 30 2.29 7.29 8.21
C PRO A 30 0.75 7.39 8.21
N GLY A 31 0.09 6.89 7.15
CA GLY A 31 -1.37 6.93 6.96
C GLY A 31 -2.14 5.74 7.55
N GLY A 32 -1.47 4.85 8.28
CA GLY A 32 -2.07 3.61 8.79
C GLY A 32 -1.84 2.45 7.82
N TYR A 33 -2.85 1.61 7.59
CA TYR A 33 -2.69 0.41 6.78
C TYR A 33 -2.69 0.75 5.28
N GLY A 34 -1.51 0.74 4.64
CA GLY A 34 -1.34 1.15 3.23
C GLY A 34 -1.92 0.20 2.17
N LEU A 35 -2.61 -0.88 2.55
CA LEU A 35 -3.29 -1.82 1.64
C LEU A 35 -2.39 -2.35 0.49
N GLY A 36 -1.10 -2.50 0.76
CA GLY A 36 -0.10 -2.99 -0.20
C GLY A 36 0.55 -1.92 -1.08
N GLY A 37 0.28 -0.64 -0.86
CA GLY A 37 0.97 0.47 -1.55
C GLY A 37 0.67 0.59 -3.04
N PHE A 38 -0.37 -0.10 -3.54
CA PHE A 38 -0.78 -0.05 -4.94
C PHE A 38 -1.56 1.23 -5.30
N GLY A 39 -1.76 2.11 -4.32
CA GLY A 39 -2.39 3.42 -4.48
C GLY A 39 -3.92 3.36 -4.47
N PRO A 40 -4.60 4.29 -5.17
CA PRO A 40 -6.02 4.56 -4.96
C PRO A 40 -6.95 3.40 -5.37
N THR A 41 -6.48 2.49 -6.22
CA THR A 41 -7.30 1.35 -6.66
C THR A 41 -7.51 0.33 -5.54
N SER A 42 -6.46 -0.04 -4.81
CA SER A 42 -6.59 -0.97 -3.67
C SER A 42 -7.39 -0.35 -2.53
N GLU A 43 -7.16 0.94 -2.26
CA GLU A 43 -7.93 1.72 -1.28
C GLU A 43 -9.42 1.81 -1.64
N GLY A 44 -9.72 2.14 -2.89
CA GLY A 44 -11.10 2.23 -3.38
C GLY A 44 -11.83 0.89 -3.31
N MET A 45 -11.17 -0.21 -3.67
CA MET A 45 -11.75 -1.55 -3.57
C MET A 45 -12.02 -1.94 -2.12
N ALA A 46 -11.06 -1.68 -1.21
CA ALA A 46 -11.23 -1.95 0.21
C ALA A 46 -12.38 -1.12 0.80
N MET A 47 -12.43 0.19 0.50
CA MET A 47 -13.49 1.08 0.94
C MET A 47 -14.86 0.63 0.43
N TRP A 48 -14.97 0.20 -0.83
CA TRP A 48 -16.23 -0.25 -1.41
C TRP A 48 -16.71 -1.53 -0.76
N ILE A 49 -15.86 -2.56 -0.66
CA ILE A 49 -16.26 -3.84 -0.05
C ILE A 49 -16.61 -3.64 1.43
N ILE A 50 -15.70 -3.04 2.20
CA ILE A 50 -15.88 -2.88 3.65
C ILE A 50 -17.05 -1.93 3.93
N GLY A 51 -17.13 -0.82 3.20
CA GLY A 51 -18.19 0.18 3.36
C GLY A 51 -19.57 -0.38 3.04
N ILE A 52 -19.73 -1.11 1.93
CA ILE A 52 -21.01 -1.70 1.55
C ILE A 52 -21.40 -2.82 2.52
N VAL A 53 -20.47 -3.70 2.90
CA VAL A 53 -20.74 -4.76 3.87
C VAL A 53 -21.17 -4.18 5.22
N ALA A 54 -20.47 -3.13 5.70
CA ALA A 54 -20.82 -2.45 6.94
C ALA A 54 -22.20 -1.78 6.86
N ALA A 55 -22.51 -1.10 5.74
CA ALA A 55 -23.80 -0.47 5.53
C ALA A 55 -24.96 -1.48 5.50
N ILE A 56 -24.78 -2.60 4.80
CA ILE A 56 -25.77 -3.69 4.76
C ILE A 56 -25.96 -4.28 6.16
N ALA A 57 -24.88 -4.58 6.88
CA ALA A 57 -24.97 -5.12 8.24
C ALA A 57 -25.72 -4.17 9.19
N ALA A 58 -25.45 -2.87 9.09
CA ALA A 58 -26.16 -1.85 9.87
C ALA A 58 -27.65 -1.80 9.50
N ALA A 59 -28.00 -1.84 8.21
CA ALA A 59 -29.39 -1.83 7.76
C ALA A 59 -30.16 -3.06 8.25
N LEU A 60 -29.57 -4.25 8.16
CA LEU A 60 -30.18 -5.50 8.67
C LEU A 60 -30.36 -5.47 10.19
N TRP A 61 -29.39 -4.93 10.92
CA TRP A 61 -29.47 -4.80 12.37
C TRP A 61 -30.61 -3.88 12.81
N ILE A 62 -30.75 -2.74 12.14
CA ILE A 62 -31.84 -1.79 12.40
C ILE A 62 -33.18 -2.43 12.05
N GLY A 63 -33.28 -3.04 10.86
CA GLY A 63 -34.50 -3.71 10.40
C GLY A 63 -34.93 -4.88 11.29
N ALA A 64 -33.99 -5.64 11.86
CA ALA A 64 -34.29 -6.74 12.78
C ALA A 64 -34.76 -6.27 14.17
N ARG A 65 -34.59 -4.98 14.49
CA ARG A 65 -34.98 -4.37 15.77
C ARG A 65 -36.18 -3.43 15.65
N ALA A 66 -36.67 -3.19 14.44
CA ALA A 66 -37.91 -2.46 14.15
C ALA A 66 -39.12 -3.39 14.20
#